data_AF-A0A8K0DJK0-F1
#
_entry.id   AF-A0A8K0DJK0-F1
#
_cell.length_a   1.000
_cell.length_b   1.000
_cell.length_c   1.000
_cell.angle_alpha   90.00
_cell.angle_beta   90.00
_cell.angle_gamma   90.00
#
_symmetry.space_group_name_H-M   'P 1'
#
loop_
_entity.id
_entity.type
_entity.pdbx_description
1 polymer ?
#
loop_
_entity_poly.entity_id
_entity_poly.type
_entity_poly.pdbx_seq_one_letter_code
_entity_poly.pdbx_strand_id
1 'polypeptide(L)'
;MQIQAYRFESNEYRLFPLGFTVDVCDAHLNNSFGSRELKQLQLRDCPFKKHTFRLTNYIPDQSKLPPRMVAGSYRVNSELYDAKAHLMTLDWYGTIEPIVHLRYEQSRKY
;
A
#
# COMPACT_ATOMS: atom_id res chain seq x y z
N MET A 1 12.52 2.03 -3.37
CA MET A 1 11.26 2.81 -3.33
C MET A 1 11.21 3.59 -2.04
N GLN A 2 10.94 4.89 -2.12
CA GLN A 2 10.72 5.75 -0.96
C GLN A 2 9.22 5.97 -0.81
N ILE A 3 8.71 5.92 0.42
CA ILE A 3 7.29 6.07 0.73
C ILE A 3 7.15 7.13 1.81
N GLN A 4 6.22 8.07 1.60
CA GLN A 4 5.86 9.09 2.57
C GLN A 4 4.34 9.23 2.63
N ALA A 5 3.77 9.13 3.83
CA ALA A 5 2.36 9.34 4.06
C ALA A 5 2.06 10.77 4.51
N TYR A 6 0.86 11.21 4.14
CA TYR A 6 0.24 12.45 4.56
C TYR A 6 -1.17 12.15 5.04
N ARG A 7 -1.62 12.84 6.08
CA ARG A 7 -2.97 12.73 6.62
C ARG A 7 -3.74 14.01 6.36
N PHE A 8 -5.00 13.89 6.00
CA PHE A 8 -5.87 15.04 5.79
C PHE A 8 -6.34 15.59 7.14
N GLU A 9 -5.92 16.81 7.46
CA GLU A 9 -6.25 17.52 8.69
C GLU A 9 -6.49 18.99 8.38
N SER A 10 -7.55 19.59 8.94
CA SER A 10 -7.84 21.02 8.77
C SER A 10 -7.86 21.51 7.31
N ASN A 11 -8.50 20.74 6.42
CA ASN A 11 -8.61 20.99 4.98
C ASN A 11 -7.32 20.88 4.15
N GLU A 12 -6.25 20.28 4.69
CA GLU A 12 -5.01 20.06 3.94
C GLU A 12 -4.34 18.71 4.27
N TYR A 13 -3.52 18.22 3.34
CA TYR A 13 -2.69 17.03 3.59
C TYR A 13 -1.40 17.43 4.30
N ARG A 14 -1.24 16.98 5.54
CA ARG A 14 -0.06 17.23 6.39
C ARG A 14 0.80 15.99 6.51
N LEU A 15 2.10 16.18 6.69
CA LEU A 15 3.05 15.08 6.84
C LEU A 15 2.63 14.19 8.01
N PHE A 16 2.38 12.91 7.74
CA PHE A 16 2.10 11.91 8.77
C PHE A 16 3.41 11.15 9.06
N PRO A 17 3.72 10.79 10.31
CA PRO A 17 4.98 10.15 10.68
C PRO A 17 5.04 8.66 10.26
N LEU A 18 4.69 8.39 9.01
CA LEU A 18 4.87 7.11 8.34
C LEU A 18 5.68 7.39 7.07
N GLY A 19 6.99 7.20 7.16
CA GLY A 19 7.91 7.31 6.05
C GLY A 19 8.96 6.21 6.13
N PHE A 20 9.22 5.52 5.04
CA PHE A 20 10.22 4.47 4.98
C PHE A 20 10.76 4.26 3.57
N THR A 21 12.00 3.77 3.50
CA THR A 21 12.59 3.31 2.26
C THR A 21 12.58 1.80 2.24
N VAL A 22 12.22 1.23 1.11
CA VAL A 22 12.19 -0.21 0.90
C VAL A 22 12.86 -0.56 -0.41
N ASP A 23 13.70 -1.58 -0.39
CA ASP A 23 14.16 -2.24 -1.61
C ASP A 23 12.99 -3.07 -2.17
N VAL A 24 12.58 -2.76 -3.41
CA VAL A 24 11.39 -3.39 -4.01
C VAL A 24 11.63 -4.88 -4.26
N CYS A 25 12.86 -5.26 -4.59
CA CYS A 25 13.21 -6.64 -4.82
C CYS A 25 13.26 -7.43 -3.52
N ASP A 26 13.88 -6.89 -2.48
CA ASP A 26 13.90 -7.55 -1.17
C ASP A 26 12.50 -7.65 -0.58
N ALA A 27 11.68 -6.60 -0.66
CA ALA A 27 10.32 -6.64 -0.16
C ALA A 27 9.44 -7.65 -0.91
N HIS A 28 9.65 -7.77 -2.22
CA HIS A 28 8.95 -8.75 -3.04
C HIS A 28 9.39 -10.18 -2.74
N LEU A 29 10.70 -10.42 -2.67
CA LEU A 29 11.27 -11.72 -2.33
C LEU A 29 10.89 -12.15 -0.91
N ASN A 30 10.82 -11.22 0.05
CA ASN A 30 10.44 -11.50 1.44
C ASN A 30 8.93 -11.45 1.70
N ASN A 31 8.11 -11.17 0.69
CA ASN A 31 6.66 -11.04 0.81
C ASN A 31 6.23 -10.01 1.87
N SER A 32 6.97 -8.91 2.02
CA SER A 32 6.77 -7.95 3.11
C SER A 32 5.41 -7.24 3.08
N PHE A 33 4.77 -7.16 1.90
CA PHE A 33 3.48 -6.51 1.68
C PHE A 33 2.38 -7.47 1.18
N GLY A 34 2.58 -8.79 1.33
CA GLY A 34 1.65 -9.79 0.79
C GLY A 34 1.69 -9.90 -0.75
N SER A 35 2.72 -9.38 -1.41
CA SER A 35 2.83 -9.34 -2.86
C SER A 35 2.98 -10.72 -3.53
N ARG A 36 3.39 -11.78 -2.81
CA ARG A 36 3.42 -13.15 -3.35
C ARG A 36 2.03 -13.72 -3.62
N GLU A 37 1.00 -13.21 -2.94
CA GLU A 37 -0.39 -13.61 -3.16
C GLU A 37 -0.94 -13.03 -4.47
N LEU A 38 -0.25 -12.03 -5.03
CA LEU A 38 -0.52 -11.45 -6.35
C LEU A 38 -0.01 -12.37 -7.46
N LYS A 39 -0.52 -13.61 -7.50
CA LYS A 39 -0.19 -14.63 -8.51
C LYS A 39 -0.31 -14.12 -9.95
N GLN A 40 -1.17 -13.11 -10.17
CA GLN A 40 -1.39 -12.47 -11.47
C GLN A 40 -0.16 -11.71 -12.00
N LEU A 41 0.71 -11.22 -11.12
CA LEU A 41 1.83 -10.38 -11.56
C LEU A 41 3.02 -11.20 -12.07
N GLN A 42 3.08 -12.53 -11.85
CA GLN A 42 4.20 -13.40 -12.28
C GLN A 42 5.60 -12.84 -11.96
N LEU A 43 5.70 -11.94 -10.97
CA LEU A 43 6.96 -11.41 -10.49
C LEU A 43 7.59 -12.53 -9.67
N ARG A 44 8.42 -13.38 -10.27
CA ARG A 44 9.16 -14.43 -9.55
C ARG A 44 10.62 -14.05 -9.36
N ASP A 45 11.14 -13.21 -10.25
CA ASP A 45 12.54 -12.86 -10.33
C ASP A 45 12.72 -11.35 -10.20
N CYS A 46 13.83 -10.94 -9.59
CA CYS A 46 14.38 -9.60 -9.67
C CYS A 46 15.79 -9.68 -10.31
N PRO A 47 16.17 -8.78 -11.23
CA PRO A 47 15.41 -7.63 -11.73
C PRO A 47 14.18 -8.04 -12.55
N PHE A 48 13.12 -7.23 -12.46
CA PHE A 48 11.86 -7.53 -13.15
C PHE A 48 12.03 -7.37 -14.67
N LYS A 49 11.56 -8.36 -15.42
CA LYS A 49 11.53 -8.25 -16.89
C LYS A 49 10.52 -7.19 -17.31
N LYS A 50 10.85 -6.43 -18.36
CA LYS A 50 9.94 -5.43 -18.94
C LYS A 50 8.65 -6.11 -19.40
N HIS A 51 7.56 -5.84 -18.70
CA HIS A 51 6.24 -6.37 -19.01
C HIS A 51 5.14 -5.44 -18.48
N THR A 52 3.94 -5.54 -19.03
CA THR A 52 2.77 -4.85 -18.49
C THR A 52 2.10 -5.75 -17.48
N PHE A 53 2.08 -5.31 -16.23
CA PHE A 53 1.40 -6.05 -15.17
C PHE A 53 0.03 -5.41 -14.90
N ARG A 54 -0.99 -6.24 -14.73
CA ARG A 54 -2.33 -5.80 -14.35
C ARG A 54 -2.64 -6.28 -12.94
N LEU A 55 -2.85 -5.33 -12.04
CA LEU A 55 -3.28 -5.60 -10.68
C LEU A 55 -4.80 -5.43 -10.60
N THR A 56 -5.51 -6.49 -10.22
CA THR A 56 -6.96 -6.45 -9.98
C THR A 56 -7.27 -6.95 -8.58
N ASN A 57 -8.16 -6.26 -7.88
CA ASN A 57 -8.64 -6.65 -6.53
C ASN A 57 -7.52 -6.88 -5.51
N TYR A 58 -6.46 -6.05 -5.53
CA TYR A 58 -5.43 -6.12 -4.49
C TYR A 58 -5.99 -5.64 -3.16
N ILE A 59 -5.97 -6.54 -2.18
CA ILE A 59 -6.23 -6.23 -0.79
C ILE A 59 -4.91 -6.44 -0.05
N PRO A 60 -4.29 -5.41 0.53
CA PRO A 60 -3.06 -5.59 1.30
C PRO A 60 -3.33 -6.47 2.51
N ASP A 61 -2.37 -7.35 2.83
CA ASP A 61 -2.43 -8.17 4.04
C ASP A 61 -2.43 -7.25 5.27
N GLN A 62 -3.58 -7.16 5.92
CA GLN A 62 -3.79 -6.29 7.08
C GLN A 62 -2.87 -6.66 8.26
N SER A 63 -2.42 -7.92 8.35
CA SER A 63 -1.51 -8.37 9.41
C SER A 63 -0.09 -7.79 9.26
N LYS A 64 0.24 -7.29 8.07
CA LYS A 64 1.54 -6.65 7.76
C LYS A 64 1.49 -5.14 7.90
N LEU A 65 0.31 -4.56 8.11
CA LEU A 65 0.18 -3.13 8.33
C LEU A 65 0.63 -2.76 9.75
N PRO A 66 1.21 -1.58 9.97
CA PRO A 66 1.59 -1.12 11.30
C PRO A 66 0.38 -1.14 12.25
N PRO A 67 0.52 -1.72 13.46
CA PRO A 67 -0.54 -1.67 14.44
C PRO A 67 -0.81 -0.21 14.80
N ARG A 68 -2.10 0.16 14.90
CA ARG A 68 -2.59 1.52 15.25
C ARG A 68 -2.56 2.56 14.13
N MET A 69 -2.80 2.16 12.88
CA MET A 69 -3.22 3.13 11.87
C MET A 69 -4.51 3.82 12.34
N VAL A 70 -4.47 5.15 12.44
CA VAL A 70 -5.61 5.94 12.92
C VAL A 70 -6.60 6.11 11.77
N ALA A 71 -7.90 6.15 12.08
CA ALA A 71 -8.90 6.48 11.09
C ALA A 71 -8.67 7.87 10.45
N GLY A 72 -8.99 8.00 9.17
CA GLY A 72 -8.88 9.24 8.42
C GLY A 72 -8.53 9.05 6.95
N SER A 73 -8.44 10.15 6.22
CA SER A 73 -8.03 10.16 4.82
C SER A 73 -6.53 10.40 4.69
N TYR A 74 -5.90 9.60 3.84
CA TYR A 74 -4.46 9.57 3.65
C TYR A 74 -4.12 9.75 2.17
N ARG A 75 -3.03 10.49 1.94
CA ARG A 75 -2.29 10.48 0.68
C ARG A 75 -0.97 9.79 0.94
N VAL A 76 -0.61 8.80 0.15
CA VAL A 76 0.68 8.14 0.20
C VAL A 76 1.41 8.45 -1.10
N ASN A 77 2.53 9.12 -0.97
CA ASN A 77 3.44 9.37 -2.07
C ASN A 77 4.50 8.25 -2.10
N SER A 78 4.71 7.67 -3.28
CA SER A 78 5.68 6.60 -3.51
C SER A 78 6.58 6.95 -4.68
N GLU A 79 7.88 6.93 -4.46
CA GLU A 79 8.89 7.22 -5.48
C GLU A 79 9.78 6.01 -5.74
N LEU A 80 9.88 5.62 -7.01
CA LEU A 80 10.67 4.48 -7.44
C LEU A 80 11.98 4.96 -8.08
N TYR A 81 13.08 4.36 -7.65
CA TYR A 81 14.42 4.64 -8.15
C TYR A 81 15.12 3.34 -8.55
N ASP A 82 15.94 3.40 -9.58
CA ASP A 82 16.90 2.36 -9.96
C ASP A 82 18.27 3.00 -10.14
N ALA A 83 19.30 2.51 -9.43
CA ALA A 83 20.64 3.07 -9.43
C ALA A 83 20.71 4.61 -9.31
N LYS A 84 19.83 5.20 -8.48
CA LYS A 84 19.62 6.66 -8.27
C LYS A 84 18.90 7.40 -9.40
N ALA A 85 18.60 6.77 -10.53
CA ALA A 85 17.71 7.32 -11.53
C ALA A 85 16.25 7.23 -11.04
N HIS A 86 15.53 8.35 -11.07
CA HIS A 86 14.10 8.37 -10.78
C HIS A 86 13.34 7.71 -11.94
N LEU A 87 12.52 6.71 -11.61
CA LEU A 87 11.73 5.96 -12.59
C LEU A 87 10.28 6.42 -12.63
N MET A 88 9.69 6.68 -11.46
CA MET A 88 8.26 6.94 -11.34
C MET A 88 7.92 7.56 -9.98
N THR A 89 6.93 8.45 -9.97
CA THR A 89 6.22 8.89 -8.77
C THR A 89 4.76 8.46 -8.86
N LEU A 90 4.22 7.94 -7.76
CA LEU A 90 2.82 7.55 -7.61
C LEU A 90 2.22 8.22 -6.39
N ASP A 91 1.01 8.75 -6.54
CA ASP A 91 0.20 9.23 -5.43
C ASP A 91 -1.01 8.32 -5.25
N TRP A 92 -1.12 7.75 -4.07
CA TRP A 92 -2.25 6.91 -3.65
C TRP A 92 -3.11 7.67 -2.67
N TYR A 93 -4.42 7.59 -2.83
CA TYR A 93 -5.38 8.21 -1.93
C TYR A 93 -6.27 7.13 -1.36
N GLY A 94 -6.49 7.16 -0.04
CA GLY A 94 -7.33 6.17 0.62
C GLY A 94 -7.84 6.66 1.96
N THR A 95 -8.94 6.08 2.41
CA THR A 95 -9.51 6.36 3.73
C THR A 95 -9.43 5.09 4.57
N ILE A 96 -8.97 5.23 5.80
CA ILE A 96 -9.01 4.19 6.81
C ILE A 96 -10.23 4.45 7.68
N GLU A 97 -11.15 3.49 7.68
CA GLU A 97 -12.34 3.52 8.52
C GLU A 97 -12.19 2.50 9.66
N PRO A 98 -12.62 2.84 10.89
CA PRO A 98 -12.64 1.87 11.97
C PRO A 98 -13.63 0.76 11.60
N ILE A 99 -13.22 -0.49 11.82
CA ILE A 99 -14.12 -1.64 11.69
C ILE A 99 -15.08 -1.62 12.87
N VAL A 100 -16.09 -0.74 12.81
CA VAL A 100 -17.26 -0.83 13.68
C VAL A 100 -18.03 -2.02 13.14
N HIS A 101 -18.05 -3.11 13.90
CA HIS A 101 -18.70 -4.37 13.54
C HIS A 101 -19.83 -4.23 12.50
N LEU A 102 -19.58 -4.74 11.29
CA LEU A 102 -20.61 -5.12 10.29
C LEU A 102 -21.56 -6.23 10.83
N ARG A 103 -21.78 -6.32 12.16
CA ARG A 103 -22.75 -7.23 12.77
C ARG A 103 -24.19 -6.74 12.61
N TYR A 104 -24.42 -5.48 12.25
CA TYR A 104 -25.79 -4.95 12.16
C TYR A 104 -26.52 -5.27 10.84
N GLU A 105 -25.81 -5.65 9.78
CA GLU A 105 -26.43 -5.93 8.47
C GLU A 105 -26.75 -7.41 8.24
N GLN A 106 -26.21 -8.34 9.04
CA GLN A 106 -26.57 -9.76 8.95
C GLN A 106 -27.81 -10.13 9.77
N SER A 107 -28.23 -9.32 10.75
CA SER A 107 -29.43 -9.60 11.57
C SER A 107 -30.75 -9.06 10.99
N ARG A 108 -30.75 -8.52 9.76
CA ARG A 108 -31.97 -8.09 9.04
C ARG A 108 -32.35 -9.02 7.88
N LYS A 109 -31.68 -10.15 7.71
CA LYS A 109 -31.94 -11.12 6.63
C LYS A 109 -32.45 -12.48 7.09
N TYR A 110 -32.89 -12.61 8.35
CA TYR A 110 -33.60 -13.80 8.84
C TYR A 110 -34.75 -13.38 9.75
#